data_AF-M1VBP4-F1
#
_entry.id   AF-M1VBP4-F1
#
_cell.length_a   1.000
_cell.length_b   1.000
_cell.length_c   1.000
_cell.angle_alpha   90.00
_cell.angle_beta   90.00
_cell.angle_gamma   90.00
#
_symmetry.space_group_name_H-M   'P 1'
#
loop_
_entity.id
_entity.type
_entity.pdbx_description
1 polymer ?
#
loop_
_entity_poly.entity_id
_entity_poly.type
_entity_poly.pdbx_seq_one_letter_code
_entity_poly.pdbx_strand_id
1 'polypeptide(L)'
;MACSCFCWKRNFARIDRTPLKEYEENKKTVNKIETQLGKLVRFLDQFQTSWVRIGELTVLYANELQQTESQQGDSERREHADRIASLAKTISEEMRNHHLGAGEKGSTRLLQYIKEFQSRLRECRERSVRLEKLAKDYDARRAVVEDKERAKTDEKTLAPLRDLMYEAESRFREAEADVLQRQKYIITHAPTIIDASLVCFAAVESDRVRFLAEKSVDFYRIRDDQLEPMLRKIETEVFPPVS
;
A
#
# COMPACT_ATOMS: atom_id res chain seq x y z
N MET A 1 41.42 27.26 30.10
CA MET A 1 41.07 26.55 28.85
C MET A 1 42.18 25.58 28.53
N ALA A 2 41.89 24.28 28.62
CA ALA A 2 42.63 23.17 28.05
C ALA A 2 41.72 21.93 28.18
N CYS A 3 41.03 21.56 27.10
CA CYS A 3 40.28 20.30 27.02
C CYS A 3 41.28 19.17 26.74
N SER A 4 41.82 18.60 27.80
CA SER A 4 42.68 17.43 27.75
C SER A 4 41.85 16.15 27.68
N CYS A 5 42.24 15.25 26.77
CA CYS A 5 42.04 13.80 26.86
C CYS A 5 40.62 13.25 26.57
N PHE A 6 40.21 13.28 25.30
CA PHE A 6 39.29 12.28 24.76
C PHE A 6 40.07 11.25 23.93
N CYS A 7 40.92 10.47 24.59
CA CYS A 7 41.51 9.25 24.03
C CYS A 7 40.44 8.15 24.07
N TRP A 8 39.46 8.22 23.17
CA TRP A 8 38.62 7.07 22.86
C TRP A 8 39.53 6.08 22.12
N LYS A 9 40.20 5.19 22.87
CA LYS A 9 40.66 3.91 22.32
C LYS A 9 39.40 3.21 21.82
N ARG A 10 39.04 3.45 20.56
CA ARG A 10 38.01 2.70 19.85
C ARG A 10 38.52 1.27 19.81
N ASN A 11 38.04 0.45 20.76
CA ASN A 11 38.04 -0.98 20.57
C ASN A 11 37.23 -1.21 19.30
N PHE A 12 37.94 -1.47 18.20
CA PHE A 12 37.35 -1.90 16.93
C PHE A 12 36.78 -3.30 17.16
N ALA A 13 35.62 -3.37 17.80
CA ALA A 13 34.77 -4.53 17.65
C ALA A 13 34.59 -4.73 16.14
N ARG A 14 34.79 -5.95 15.65
CA ARG A 14 34.38 -6.36 14.31
C ARG A 14 32.91 -5.98 14.16
N ILE A 15 32.63 -4.79 13.64
CA ILE A 15 31.28 -4.38 13.31
C ILE A 15 30.86 -5.29 12.19
N ASP A 16 29.86 -6.11 12.49
CA ASP A 16 29.48 -7.27 11.70
C ASP A 16 28.97 -6.85 10.32
N ARG A 17 29.24 -7.72 9.34
CA ARG A 17 29.05 -7.56 7.88
C ARG A 17 27.58 -7.49 7.43
N THR A 18 26.66 -7.58 8.37
CA THR A 18 25.26 -7.84 8.08
C THR A 18 24.49 -6.57 8.40
N PRO A 19 23.52 -6.14 7.56
CA PRO A 19 22.44 -5.31 8.06
C PRO A 19 21.98 -5.89 9.40
N LEU A 20 21.64 -5.03 10.36
CA LEU A 20 21.24 -5.47 11.70
C LEU A 20 20.32 -6.71 11.59
N LYS A 21 20.50 -7.71 12.46
CA LYS A 21 19.64 -8.92 12.45
C LYS A 21 18.15 -8.54 12.39
N GLU A 22 17.81 -7.45 13.06
CA GLU A 22 16.52 -6.76 12.99
C GLU A 22 16.08 -6.38 11.57
N TYR A 23 16.95 -5.82 10.71
CA TYR A 23 16.64 -5.51 9.31
C TYR A 23 16.21 -6.75 8.54
N GLU A 24 16.94 -7.87 8.64
CA GLU A 24 16.61 -9.08 7.88
C GLU A 24 15.31 -9.73 8.36
N GLU A 25 15.05 -9.71 9.67
CA GLU A 25 13.79 -10.18 10.26
C GLU A 25 12.61 -9.29 9.83
N ASN A 26 12.79 -7.97 9.90
CA ASN A 26 11.80 -7.00 9.47
C ASN A 26 11.54 -7.08 7.97
N LYS A 27 12.58 -7.21 7.14
CA LYS A 27 12.47 -7.36 5.68
C LYS A 27 11.64 -8.58 5.30
N LYS A 28 11.85 -9.73 5.93
CA LYS A 28 11.02 -10.93 5.71
C LYS A 28 9.55 -10.66 6.03
N THR A 29 9.30 -9.96 7.13
CA THR A 29 7.94 -9.60 7.58
C THR A 29 7.29 -8.61 6.61
N VAL A 30 8.00 -7.56 6.20
CA VAL A 30 7.53 -6.57 5.21
C VAL A 30 7.23 -7.21 3.86
N ASN A 31 8.07 -8.12 3.37
CA ASN A 31 7.82 -8.84 2.13
C ASN A 31 6.55 -9.72 2.19
N LYS A 32 6.29 -10.34 3.36
CA LYS A 32 5.06 -11.10 3.59
C LYS A 32 3.84 -10.18 3.56
N ILE A 33 3.92 -9.03 4.23
CA ILE A 33 2.87 -7.99 4.23
C ILE A 33 2.62 -7.49 2.80
N GLU A 34 3.66 -7.12 2.05
CA GLU A 34 3.56 -6.65 0.65
C GLU A 34 2.84 -7.69 -0.21
N THR A 35 3.20 -8.97 -0.06
CA THR A 35 2.58 -10.06 -0.81
C THR A 35 1.09 -10.22 -0.46
N GLN A 36 0.75 -10.22 0.83
CA GLN A 36 -0.64 -10.40 1.29
C GLN A 36 -1.51 -9.21 0.92
N LEU A 37 -1.06 -7.99 1.21
CA LEU A 37 -1.79 -6.78 0.88
C LEU A 37 -1.90 -6.60 -0.64
N GLY A 38 -0.84 -6.90 -1.39
CA GLY A 38 -0.87 -6.85 -2.85
C GLY A 38 -1.89 -7.82 -3.47
N LYS A 39 -2.08 -9.01 -2.88
CA LYS A 39 -3.18 -9.92 -3.30
C LYS A 39 -4.55 -9.33 -2.99
N LEU A 40 -4.71 -8.75 -1.81
CA LEU A 40 -5.98 -8.18 -1.35
C LEU A 40 -6.39 -6.95 -2.17
N VAL A 41 -5.47 -6.04 -2.48
CA VAL A 41 -5.73 -4.88 -3.35
C VAL A 41 -6.14 -5.33 -4.75
N ARG A 42 -5.43 -6.29 -5.35
CA ARG A 42 -5.82 -6.83 -6.66
C ARG A 42 -7.21 -7.47 -6.63
N PHE A 43 -7.53 -8.19 -5.56
CA PHE A 43 -8.86 -8.76 -5.38
C PHE A 43 -9.93 -7.66 -5.29
N LEU A 44 -9.73 -6.61 -4.50
CA LEU A 44 -10.66 -5.48 -4.38
C LEU A 44 -10.88 -4.79 -5.74
N ASP A 45 -9.81 -4.56 -6.49
CA ASP A 45 -9.86 -3.91 -7.81
C ASP A 45 -10.62 -4.77 -8.84
N GLN A 46 -10.34 -6.09 -8.84
CA GLN A 46 -11.06 -7.05 -9.68
C GLN A 46 -12.53 -7.17 -9.27
N PHE A 47 -12.83 -7.15 -7.97
CA PHE A 47 -14.19 -7.19 -7.45
C PHE A 47 -15.00 -5.98 -7.91
N GLN A 48 -14.44 -4.77 -7.82
CA GLN A 48 -15.09 -3.56 -8.31
C GLN A 48 -15.30 -3.60 -9.83
N THR A 49 -14.29 -4.04 -10.58
CA THR A 49 -14.38 -4.19 -12.05
C THR A 49 -15.47 -5.20 -12.44
N SER A 50 -15.61 -6.28 -11.68
CA SER A 50 -16.65 -7.29 -11.91
C SER A 50 -18.05 -6.70 -11.73
N TRP A 51 -18.27 -5.84 -10.74
CA TRP A 51 -19.54 -5.13 -10.57
C TRP A 51 -19.86 -4.22 -11.76
N VAL A 52 -18.89 -3.45 -12.25
CA VAL A 52 -19.08 -2.62 -13.45
C VAL A 52 -19.51 -3.48 -14.64
N ARG A 53 -18.84 -4.61 -14.85
CA ARG A 53 -19.16 -5.56 -15.91
C ARG A 53 -20.56 -6.17 -15.77
N ILE A 54 -20.99 -6.48 -14.55
CA ILE A 54 -22.36 -6.95 -14.28
C ILE A 54 -23.37 -5.88 -14.73
N GLY A 55 -23.15 -4.62 -14.35
CA GLY A 55 -24.03 -3.52 -14.78
C GLY A 55 -24.09 -3.36 -16.31
N GLU A 56 -22.96 -3.46 -17.00
CA GLU A 56 -22.90 -3.43 -18.47
C GLU A 56 -23.66 -4.61 -19.11
N LEU A 57 -23.52 -5.82 -18.56
CA LEU A 57 -24.27 -6.99 -19.03
C LEU A 57 -25.78 -6.82 -18.80
N THR A 58 -26.20 -6.26 -17.66
CA THR A 58 -27.61 -5.96 -17.38
C THR A 58 -28.19 -5.00 -18.42
N VAL A 59 -27.44 -3.99 -18.86
CA VAL A 59 -27.85 -3.08 -19.94
C VAL A 59 -28.02 -3.81 -21.27
N LEU A 60 -27.08 -4.70 -21.61
CA LEU A 60 -27.16 -5.48 -22.85
C LEU A 60 -28.44 -6.33 -22.88
N TYR A 61 -28.69 -7.12 -21.82
CA TYR A 61 -29.91 -7.94 -21.72
C TYR A 61 -31.19 -7.11 -21.73
N ALA A 62 -31.21 -5.97 -21.06
CA ALA A 62 -32.38 -5.10 -21.03
C ALA A 62 -32.69 -4.48 -22.40
N ASN A 63 -31.65 -4.12 -23.16
CA ASN A 63 -31.83 -3.62 -24.53
C ASN A 63 -32.30 -4.73 -25.49
N GLU A 64 -31.81 -5.96 -25.35
CA GLU A 64 -32.29 -7.12 -26.13
C GLU A 64 -33.77 -7.42 -25.85
N LEU A 65 -34.18 -7.36 -24.58
CA LEU A 65 -35.57 -7.49 -24.17
C LEU A 65 -36.44 -6.38 -24.80
N GLN A 66 -35.98 -5.14 -24.72
CA GLN A 66 -36.66 -3.97 -25.33
C GLN A 66 -36.88 -4.15 -26.84
N GLN A 67 -35.86 -4.64 -27.55
CA GLN A 67 -35.95 -4.90 -29.00
C GLN A 67 -36.94 -6.03 -29.31
N THR A 68 -36.93 -7.10 -28.51
CA THR A 68 -37.80 -8.27 -28.71
C THR A 68 -39.27 -7.91 -28.46
N GLU A 69 -39.57 -7.23 -27.35
CA GLU A 69 -40.94 -6.82 -27.00
C GLU A 69 -41.49 -5.76 -27.96
N SER A 70 -40.63 -4.87 -28.49
CA SER A 70 -41.02 -3.89 -29.51
C SER A 70 -41.51 -4.53 -30.81
N GLN A 71 -41.10 -5.76 -31.11
CA GLN A 71 -41.53 -6.50 -32.31
C GLN A 71 -42.86 -7.25 -32.11
N GLN A 72 -43.29 -7.50 -30.87
CA GLN A 72 -44.48 -8.29 -30.57
C GLN A 72 -45.78 -7.48 -30.57
N GLY A 73 -45.70 -6.14 -30.62
CA GLY A 73 -46.86 -5.25 -30.78
C GLY A 73 -47.72 -5.03 -29.53
N ASP A 74 -47.35 -5.60 -28.39
CA ASP A 74 -48.01 -5.38 -27.09
C ASP A 74 -47.48 -4.10 -26.44
N SER A 75 -48.36 -3.09 -26.30
CA SER A 75 -47.98 -1.77 -25.78
C SER A 75 -47.58 -1.79 -24.31
N GLU A 76 -48.21 -2.63 -23.47
CA GLU A 76 -47.90 -2.69 -22.04
C GLU A 76 -46.54 -3.36 -21.81
N ARG A 77 -46.27 -4.46 -22.52
CA ARG A 77 -44.96 -5.13 -22.45
C ARG A 77 -43.83 -4.27 -22.96
N ARG A 78 -44.05 -3.52 -24.04
CA ARG A 78 -43.07 -2.56 -24.56
C ARG A 78 -42.75 -1.48 -23.54
N GLU A 79 -43.77 -0.90 -22.89
CA GLU A 79 -43.56 0.10 -21.84
C GLU A 79 -42.76 -0.48 -20.66
N HIS A 80 -43.05 -1.72 -20.24
CA HIS A 80 -42.26 -2.40 -19.22
C HIS A 80 -40.80 -2.62 -19.64
N ALA A 81 -40.56 -3.05 -20.88
CA ALA A 81 -39.21 -3.27 -21.39
C ALA A 81 -38.41 -1.96 -21.51
N ASP A 82 -39.05 -0.86 -21.94
CA ASP A 82 -38.45 0.48 -21.97
C ASP A 82 -38.03 0.94 -20.56
N ARG A 83 -38.88 0.70 -19.55
CA ARG A 83 -38.57 0.99 -18.14
C ARG A 83 -37.40 0.16 -17.62
N ILE A 84 -37.36 -1.14 -17.94
CA ILE A 84 -36.26 -2.04 -17.54
C ILE A 84 -34.94 -1.57 -18.17
N ALA A 85 -34.92 -1.23 -19.47
CA ALA A 85 -33.74 -0.72 -20.17
C ALA A 85 -33.25 0.61 -19.57
N SER A 86 -34.16 1.52 -19.22
CA SER A 86 -33.80 2.77 -18.53
C SER A 86 -33.19 2.50 -17.15
N LEU A 87 -33.79 1.63 -16.34
CA LEU A 87 -33.28 1.29 -15.00
C LEU A 87 -31.90 0.62 -15.09
N ALA A 88 -31.71 -0.28 -16.05
CA ALA A 88 -30.42 -0.95 -16.27
C ALA A 88 -29.31 0.05 -16.60
N LYS A 89 -29.58 1.08 -17.42
CA LYS A 89 -28.62 2.15 -17.74
C LYS A 89 -28.22 2.94 -16.50
N THR A 90 -29.20 3.39 -15.70
CA THR A 90 -28.94 4.06 -14.42
C THR A 90 -28.10 3.17 -13.50
N ILE A 91 -28.41 1.88 -13.42
CA ILE A 91 -27.65 0.93 -12.61
C ILE A 91 -26.20 0.82 -13.06
N SER A 92 -25.96 0.68 -14.36
CA SER A 92 -24.62 0.60 -14.93
C SER A 92 -23.81 1.88 -14.70
N GLU A 93 -24.43 3.05 -14.90
CA GLU A 93 -23.80 4.35 -14.67
C GLU A 93 -23.40 4.55 -13.20
N GLU A 94 -24.27 4.19 -12.25
CA GLU A 94 -23.95 4.26 -10.83
C GLU A 94 -22.87 3.24 -10.42
N MET A 95 -22.90 2.03 -11.00
CA MET A 95 -21.81 1.06 -10.84
C MET A 95 -20.47 1.64 -11.29
N ARG A 96 -20.43 2.29 -12.45
CA ARG A 96 -19.24 2.95 -12.97
C ARG A 96 -18.81 4.15 -12.11
N ASN A 97 -19.74 5.04 -11.74
CA ASN A 97 -19.45 6.26 -10.97
C ASN A 97 -18.81 5.96 -9.62
N HIS A 98 -19.34 4.99 -8.89
CA HIS A 98 -18.74 4.54 -7.63
C HIS A 98 -17.36 3.87 -7.82
N HIS A 99 -17.14 3.12 -8.90
CA HIS A 99 -15.81 2.54 -9.19
C HIS A 99 -14.79 3.65 -9.48
N LEU A 100 -15.22 4.69 -10.22
CA LEU A 100 -14.42 5.87 -10.50
C LEU A 100 -14.29 6.83 -9.31
N GLY A 101 -14.98 6.57 -8.20
CA GLY A 101 -14.94 7.40 -7.00
C GLY A 101 -15.67 8.74 -7.11
N ALA A 102 -16.57 8.91 -8.09
CA ALA A 102 -17.41 10.09 -8.18
C ALA A 102 -18.43 10.08 -7.01
N GLY A 103 -18.21 10.94 -6.00
CA GLY A 103 -19.14 11.15 -4.88
C GLY A 103 -18.62 10.89 -3.45
N GLU A 104 -17.29 10.89 -3.21
CA GLU A 104 -16.65 10.87 -1.87
C GLU A 104 -17.28 9.93 -0.83
N LYS A 105 -17.50 8.65 -1.19
CA LYS A 105 -18.01 7.66 -0.22
C LYS A 105 -16.88 7.16 0.69
N GLY A 106 -17.20 6.84 1.94
CA GLY A 106 -16.22 6.34 2.91
C GLY A 106 -15.47 5.08 2.45
N SER A 107 -16.12 4.21 1.66
CA SER A 107 -15.50 3.05 1.03
C SER A 107 -14.41 3.43 0.02
N THR A 108 -14.61 4.50 -0.75
CA THR A 108 -13.59 5.06 -1.66
C THR A 108 -12.40 5.63 -0.89
N ARG A 109 -12.63 6.32 0.23
CA ARG A 109 -11.56 6.84 1.10
C ARG A 109 -10.71 5.72 1.71
N LEU A 110 -11.35 4.65 2.21
CA LEU A 110 -10.61 3.47 2.69
C LEU A 110 -9.71 2.88 1.61
N LEU A 111 -10.22 2.74 0.39
CA LEU A 111 -9.42 2.24 -0.74
C LEU A 111 -8.22 3.15 -1.04
N GLN A 112 -8.38 4.46 -0.93
CA GLN A 112 -7.27 5.42 -1.10
C GLN A 112 -6.18 5.21 -0.04
N TYR A 113 -6.54 5.08 1.23
CA TYR A 113 -5.56 4.80 2.30
C TYR A 113 -4.84 3.48 2.11
N ILE A 114 -5.55 2.43 1.66
CA ILE A 114 -4.94 1.13 1.36
C ILE A 114 -3.93 1.27 0.21
N LYS A 115 -4.28 2.01 -0.86
CA LYS A 115 -3.39 2.30 -1.99
C LYS A 115 -2.19 3.16 -1.56
N GLU A 116 -2.38 4.11 -0.65
CA GLU A 116 -1.30 4.92 -0.09
C GLU A 116 -0.33 4.05 0.72
N PHE A 117 -0.85 3.16 1.58
CA PHE A 117 -0.02 2.23 2.35
C PHE A 117 0.78 1.29 1.43
N GLN A 118 0.18 0.83 0.33
CA GLN A 118 0.89 0.08 -0.71
C GLN A 118 2.01 0.90 -1.36
N SER A 119 1.82 2.21 -1.54
CA SER A 119 2.88 3.10 -2.01
C SER A 119 4.05 3.17 -1.01
N ARG A 120 3.77 3.30 0.28
CA ARG A 120 4.79 3.30 1.35
C ARG A 120 5.57 1.98 1.42
N LEU A 121 4.90 0.84 1.19
CA LEU A 121 5.54 -0.47 1.04
C LEU A 121 6.54 -0.49 -0.12
N ARG A 122 6.16 0.02 -1.30
CA ARG A 122 7.06 0.13 -2.46
C ARG A 122 8.26 1.01 -2.17
N GLU A 123 8.04 2.17 -1.55
CA GLU A 123 9.14 3.06 -1.18
C GLU A 123 10.11 2.38 -0.20
N CYS A 124 9.60 1.69 0.82
CA CYS A 124 10.43 0.94 1.76
C CYS A 124 11.29 -0.13 1.06
N ARG A 125 10.73 -0.83 0.07
CA ARG A 125 11.46 -1.80 -0.75
C ARG A 125 12.55 -1.14 -1.58
N GLU A 126 12.26 -0.03 -2.26
CA GLU A 126 13.25 0.72 -3.04
C GLU A 126 14.41 1.22 -2.17
N ARG A 127 14.09 1.73 -0.97
CA ARG A 127 15.09 2.16 0.02
C ARG A 127 15.92 0.99 0.54
N SER A 128 15.30 -0.16 0.79
CA SER A 128 16.01 -1.40 1.19
C SER A 128 17.01 -1.85 0.12
N VAL A 129 16.65 -1.77 -1.17
CA VAL A 129 17.58 -2.08 -2.27
C VAL A 129 18.75 -1.10 -2.32
N ARG A 130 18.53 0.18 -2.03
CA ARG A 130 19.61 1.19 -1.95
C ARG A 130 20.53 0.93 -0.76
N LEU A 131 19.97 0.57 0.40
CA LEU A 131 20.73 0.18 1.58
C LEU A 131 21.68 -0.98 1.29
N GLU A 132 21.21 -2.02 0.61
CA GLU A 132 22.05 -3.18 0.23
C GLU A 132 23.20 -2.80 -0.70
N LYS A 133 23.02 -1.79 -1.56
CA LYS A 133 24.11 -1.26 -2.40
C LYS A 133 25.14 -0.49 -1.56
N LEU A 134 24.68 0.34 -0.61
CA LEU A 134 25.55 1.08 0.29
C LEU A 134 26.35 0.16 1.22
N ALA A 135 25.72 -0.92 1.70
CA ALA A 135 26.40 -1.96 2.50
C ALA A 135 27.57 -2.56 1.71
N LYS A 136 27.35 -2.91 0.44
CA LYS A 136 28.41 -3.45 -0.44
C LYS A 136 29.53 -2.45 -0.72
N ASP A 137 29.21 -1.16 -0.90
CA ASP A 137 30.23 -0.11 -1.10
C ASP A 137 31.09 0.08 0.15
N TYR A 138 30.46 0.16 1.32
CA TYR A 138 31.17 0.21 2.60
C TYR A 138 32.08 -1.01 2.80
N ASP A 139 31.56 -2.22 2.57
CA ASP A 139 32.33 -3.45 2.70
C ASP A 139 33.53 -3.51 1.73
N ALA A 140 33.34 -3.07 0.48
CA ALA A 140 34.42 -3.03 -0.50
C ALA A 140 35.54 -2.07 -0.05
N ARG A 141 35.19 -0.87 0.42
CA ARG A 141 36.16 0.12 0.92
C ARG A 141 36.86 -0.35 2.18
N ARG A 142 36.12 -0.98 3.09
CA ARG A 142 36.68 -1.59 4.30
C ARG A 142 37.68 -2.69 3.96
N ALA A 143 37.37 -3.57 3.02
CA ALA A 143 38.30 -4.61 2.58
C ALA A 143 39.62 -4.03 2.04
N VAL A 144 39.53 -2.96 1.24
CA VAL A 144 40.71 -2.23 0.75
C VAL A 144 41.53 -1.65 1.90
N VAL A 145 40.89 -1.04 2.89
CA VAL A 145 41.58 -0.51 4.09
C VAL A 145 42.25 -1.63 4.88
N GLU A 146 41.54 -2.73 5.16
CA GLU A 146 42.08 -3.90 5.89
C GLU A 146 43.29 -4.51 5.18
N ASP A 147 43.24 -4.63 3.84
CA ASP A 147 44.36 -5.17 3.05
C ASP A 147 45.58 -4.22 3.06
N LYS A 148 45.34 -2.91 2.96
CA LYS A 148 46.41 -1.89 3.02
C LYS A 148 47.04 -1.79 4.40
N GLU A 149 46.25 -1.95 5.46
CA GLU A 149 46.73 -2.04 6.85
C GLU A 149 47.60 -3.28 7.05
N ARG A 150 47.16 -4.44 6.55
CA ARG A 150 47.95 -5.69 6.62
C ARG A 150 49.26 -5.59 5.84
N ALA A 151 49.26 -4.88 4.72
CA ALA A 151 50.45 -4.62 3.92
C ALA A 151 51.41 -3.59 4.53
N LYS A 152 51.09 -3.01 5.70
CA LYS A 152 51.85 -1.94 6.37
C LYS A 152 52.09 -0.74 5.45
N THR A 153 51.06 -0.38 4.66
CA THR A 153 51.08 0.81 3.81
C THR A 153 51.32 2.06 4.66
N ASP A 154 52.03 3.04 4.11
CA ASP A 154 52.32 4.30 4.81
C ASP A 154 51.05 5.10 5.14
N GLU A 155 51.12 5.88 6.22
CA GLU A 155 49.97 6.61 6.74
C GLU A 155 49.45 7.69 5.76
N LYS A 156 50.30 8.25 4.90
CA LYS A 156 49.87 9.28 3.93
C LYS A 156 48.95 8.69 2.86
N THR A 157 49.18 7.44 2.47
CA THR A 157 48.33 6.71 1.53
C THR A 157 47.10 6.11 2.21
N LEU A 158 47.21 5.75 3.49
CA LEU A 158 46.14 5.08 4.23
C LEU A 158 45.05 6.02 4.74
N ALA A 159 45.40 7.23 5.16
CA ALA A 159 44.44 8.19 5.71
C ALA A 159 43.28 8.54 4.75
N PRO A 160 43.52 8.87 3.45
CA PRO A 160 42.44 9.15 2.52
C PRO A 160 41.51 7.95 2.27
N LEU A 161 42.04 6.72 2.32
CA LEU A 161 41.23 5.50 2.17
C LEU A 161 40.32 5.27 3.37
N ARG A 162 40.80 5.59 4.58
CA ARG A 162 39.98 5.55 5.80
C ARG A 162 38.87 6.58 5.75
N ASP A 163 39.16 7.81 5.33
CA ASP A 163 38.14 8.87 5.19
C ASP A 163 37.02 8.45 4.23
N LEU A 164 37.38 7.88 3.07
CA LEU A 164 36.42 7.36 2.10
C LEU A 164 35.60 6.18 2.62
N MET A 165 36.20 5.33 3.46
CA MET A 165 35.48 4.24 4.14
C MET A 165 34.49 4.79 5.17
N TYR A 166 34.88 5.78 5.98
CA TYR A 166 34.00 6.40 6.97
C TYR A 166 32.84 7.16 6.33
N GLU A 167 33.06 7.81 5.19
CA GLU A 167 31.97 8.44 4.43
C GLU A 167 30.94 7.40 3.96
N ALA A 168 31.40 6.26 3.45
CA ALA A 168 30.51 5.16 3.05
C ALA A 168 29.78 4.54 4.25
N GLU A 169 30.46 4.42 5.40
CA GLU A 169 29.85 3.97 6.65
C GLU A 169 28.71 4.90 7.10
N SER A 170 28.94 6.23 7.10
CA SER A 170 27.93 7.21 7.49
C SER A 170 26.68 7.08 6.63
N ARG A 171 26.85 7.05 5.30
CA ARG A 171 25.74 6.91 4.34
C ARG A 171 24.98 5.59 4.52
N PHE A 172 25.71 4.50 4.76
CA PHE A 172 25.11 3.19 5.03
C PHE A 172 24.27 3.22 6.33
N ARG A 173 24.80 3.79 7.42
CA ARG A 173 24.10 3.86 8.71
C ARG A 173 22.88 4.79 8.68
N GLU A 174 22.98 5.92 7.99
CA GLU A 174 21.85 6.82 7.77
C GLU A 174 20.72 6.11 6.99
N ALA A 175 21.07 5.40 5.93
CA ALA A 175 20.11 4.61 5.16
C ALA A 175 19.53 3.43 5.98
N GLU A 176 20.34 2.79 6.82
CA GLU A 176 19.90 1.68 7.69
C GLU A 176 18.84 2.18 8.68
N ALA A 177 19.08 3.32 9.32
CA ALA A 177 18.13 3.93 10.24
C ALA A 177 16.80 4.32 9.56
N ASP A 178 16.85 4.96 8.39
CA ASP A 178 15.65 5.31 7.61
C ASP A 178 14.84 4.07 7.23
N VAL A 179 15.50 3.01 6.75
CA VAL A 179 14.82 1.78 6.35
C VAL A 179 14.23 1.06 7.56
N LEU A 180 14.94 0.95 8.68
CA LEU A 180 14.43 0.32 9.90
C LEU A 180 13.20 1.06 10.43
N GLN A 181 13.22 2.40 10.43
CA GLN A 181 12.07 3.20 10.83
C GLN A 181 10.85 2.92 9.94
N ARG A 182 11.05 2.83 8.62
CA ARG A 182 9.97 2.53 7.66
C ARG A 182 9.44 1.11 7.79
N GLN A 183 10.33 0.12 7.96
CA GLN A 183 9.94 -1.27 8.19
C GLN A 183 9.11 -1.39 9.46
N LYS A 184 9.55 -0.75 10.56
CA LYS A 184 8.81 -0.72 11.83
C LYS A 184 7.43 -0.11 11.64
N TYR A 185 7.34 1.04 10.97
CA TYR A 185 6.05 1.67 10.65
C TYR A 185 5.12 0.71 9.88
N ILE A 186 5.62 0.06 8.83
CA ILE A 186 4.84 -0.91 8.05
C ILE A 186 4.36 -2.06 8.92
N ILE A 187 5.24 -2.66 9.72
CA ILE A 187 4.92 -3.80 10.57
C ILE A 187 3.87 -3.42 11.62
N THR A 188 4.00 -2.24 12.23
CA THR A 188 3.08 -1.73 13.24
C THR A 188 1.68 -1.51 12.67
N HIS A 189 1.56 -0.93 11.47
CA HIS A 189 0.25 -0.51 10.95
C HIS A 189 -0.38 -1.47 9.93
N ALA A 190 0.36 -2.47 9.44
CA ALA A 190 -0.18 -3.45 8.50
C ALA A 190 -1.45 -4.17 8.98
N PRO A 191 -1.58 -4.60 10.25
CA PRO A 191 -2.82 -5.23 10.72
C PRO A 191 -4.05 -4.35 10.53
N THR A 192 -3.95 -3.05 10.88
CA THR A 192 -5.04 -2.09 10.71
C THR A 192 -5.42 -1.90 9.25
N ILE A 193 -4.44 -1.88 8.34
CA ILE A 193 -4.70 -1.75 6.90
C ILE A 193 -5.33 -3.02 6.32
N ILE A 194 -4.98 -4.20 6.84
CA ILE A 194 -5.63 -5.46 6.46
C ILE A 194 -7.09 -5.46 6.93
N ASP A 195 -7.36 -5.07 8.17
CA ASP A 195 -8.72 -4.95 8.70
C ASP A 195 -9.54 -3.92 7.89
N ALA A 196 -8.94 -2.77 7.60
CA ALA A 196 -9.54 -1.73 6.77
C ALA A 196 -9.92 -2.23 5.37
N SER A 197 -9.13 -3.14 4.81
CA SER A 197 -9.40 -3.73 3.50
C SER A 197 -10.61 -4.67 3.53
N LEU A 198 -10.84 -5.38 4.62
CA LEU A 198 -12.05 -6.21 4.82
C LEU A 198 -13.30 -5.34 5.03
N VAL A 199 -13.18 -4.27 5.84
CA VAL A 199 -14.26 -3.28 6.00
C VAL A 199 -14.57 -2.61 4.66
N CYS A 200 -13.54 -2.25 3.89
CA CYS A 200 -13.69 -1.69 2.55
C CYS A 200 -14.43 -2.65 1.62
N PHE A 201 -14.08 -3.95 1.63
CA PHE A 201 -14.79 -4.97 0.87
C PHE A 201 -16.28 -5.00 1.22
N ALA A 202 -16.60 -5.16 2.51
CA ALA A 202 -17.98 -5.23 2.99
C ALA A 202 -18.76 -3.93 2.70
N ALA A 203 -18.11 -2.77 2.83
CA ALA A 203 -18.68 -1.46 2.49
C ALA A 203 -19.02 -1.36 1.01
N VAL A 204 -18.10 -1.73 0.11
CA VAL A 204 -18.36 -1.73 -1.33
C VAL A 204 -19.47 -2.71 -1.68
N GLU A 205 -19.40 -3.95 -1.20
CA GLU A 205 -20.41 -4.98 -1.49
C GLU A 205 -21.80 -4.51 -1.08
N SER A 206 -21.94 -4.05 0.16
CA SER A 206 -23.22 -3.58 0.66
C SER A 206 -23.67 -2.28 -0.02
N ASP A 207 -22.78 -1.41 -0.48
CA ASP A 207 -23.17 -0.22 -1.27
C ASP A 207 -23.83 -0.65 -2.58
N ARG A 208 -23.32 -1.72 -3.19
CA ARG A 208 -23.87 -2.28 -4.43
C ARG A 208 -25.18 -3.01 -4.19
N VAL A 209 -25.23 -3.85 -3.17
CA VAL A 209 -26.46 -4.58 -2.80
C VAL A 209 -27.55 -3.59 -2.41
N ARG A 210 -27.25 -2.57 -1.59
CA ARG A 210 -28.20 -1.52 -1.22
C ARG A 210 -28.71 -0.78 -2.44
N PHE A 211 -27.85 -0.43 -3.39
CA PHE A 211 -28.30 0.23 -4.61
C PHE A 211 -29.28 -0.65 -5.43
N LEU A 212 -28.98 -1.95 -5.56
CA LEU A 212 -29.89 -2.90 -6.20
C LEU A 212 -31.20 -3.09 -5.40
N ALA A 213 -31.12 -3.05 -4.06
CA ALA A 213 -32.23 -3.28 -3.14
C ALA A 213 -33.05 -2.02 -2.80
N GLU A 214 -32.51 -0.80 -2.88
CA GLU A 214 -33.31 0.45 -2.78
C GLU A 214 -34.24 0.59 -3.98
N LYS A 215 -33.96 -0.14 -5.06
CA LYS A 215 -34.90 -0.38 -6.16
C LYS A 215 -35.87 -1.55 -5.88
N SER A 216 -35.76 -2.28 -4.75
CA SER A 216 -36.51 -3.51 -4.45
C SER A 216 -36.71 -3.99 -2.97
N VAL A 217 -36.58 -3.17 -1.89
CA VAL A 217 -36.85 -3.41 -0.41
C VAL A 217 -35.66 -3.12 0.54
N ASP A 218 -35.96 -2.55 1.73
CA ASP A 218 -35.04 -2.04 2.79
C ASP A 218 -34.06 -3.06 3.43
N PHE A 219 -32.79 -2.65 3.62
CA PHE A 219 -31.76 -3.37 4.39
C PHE A 219 -31.13 -2.46 5.48
N TYR A 220 -30.96 -2.96 6.72
CA TYR A 220 -30.56 -2.19 7.90
C TYR A 220 -29.04 -2.21 8.25
N ARG A 221 -28.48 -0.99 8.38
CA ARG A 221 -27.60 -0.36 9.41
C ARG A 221 -26.32 -0.97 10.03
N ILE A 222 -26.01 -2.26 9.99
CA ILE A 222 -24.85 -2.80 10.77
C ILE A 222 -23.46 -2.28 10.29
N ARG A 223 -23.40 -1.67 9.10
CA ARG A 223 -22.16 -1.41 8.35
C ARG A 223 -21.61 0.01 8.45
N ASP A 224 -22.48 1.02 8.55
CA ASP A 224 -22.04 2.42 8.73
C ASP A 224 -21.31 2.59 10.07
N ASP A 225 -21.69 1.78 11.07
CA ASP A 225 -21.09 1.76 12.41
C ASP A 225 -19.64 1.25 12.43
N GLN A 226 -19.16 0.53 11.41
CA GLN A 226 -17.76 0.05 11.34
C GLN A 226 -16.90 0.86 10.37
N LEU A 227 -17.53 1.44 9.34
CA LEU A 227 -16.84 2.23 8.32
C LEU A 227 -16.22 3.50 8.91
N GLU A 228 -17.01 4.27 9.64
CA GLU A 228 -16.58 5.55 10.20
C GLU A 228 -15.52 5.38 11.32
N PRO A 229 -15.66 4.43 12.27
CA PRO A 229 -14.58 4.17 13.22
C PRO A 229 -13.30 3.67 12.57
N MET A 230 -13.38 2.86 11.50
CA MET A 230 -12.20 2.39 10.79
C MET A 230 -11.50 3.55 10.07
N LEU A 231 -12.24 4.44 9.41
CA LEU A 231 -11.69 5.65 8.81
C LEU A 231 -10.98 6.52 9.85
N ARG A 232 -11.64 6.80 10.98
CA ARG A 232 -11.05 7.57 12.08
C ARG A 232 -9.78 6.91 12.60
N LYS A 233 -9.80 5.60 12.83
CA LYS A 233 -8.64 4.85 13.30
C LYS A 233 -7.44 4.99 12.35
N ILE A 234 -7.67 4.86 11.04
CA ILE A 234 -6.64 5.04 10.02
C ILE A 234 -6.10 6.48 10.04
N GLU A 235 -6.99 7.46 10.12
CA GLU A 235 -6.66 8.88 10.14
C GLU A 235 -5.95 9.33 11.41
N THR A 236 -6.17 8.68 12.55
CA THR A 236 -5.49 9.03 13.80
C THR A 236 -4.20 8.26 14.00
N GLU A 237 -4.17 6.98 13.64
CA GLU A 237 -3.07 6.08 14.00
C GLU A 237 -2.09 5.84 12.84
N VAL A 238 -2.56 5.86 11.59
CA VAL A 238 -1.76 5.45 10.43
C VAL A 238 -1.37 6.65 9.57
N PHE A 239 -2.33 7.52 9.25
CA PHE A 239 -2.15 8.72 8.43
C PHE A 239 -2.61 9.98 9.18
N PRO A 240 -1.95 10.34 10.31
CA PRO A 240 -2.29 11.56 11.04
C PRO A 240 -2.17 12.78 10.14
N PRO A 241 -3.12 13.74 10.23
CA PRO A 241 -3.01 15.00 9.49
C PRO A 241 -1.73 15.72 9.88
N VAL A 242 -0.98 16.17 8.87
CA VAL A 242 0.24 16.95 9.08
C VAL A 242 -0.15 18.27 9.73
N SER A 243 0.38 18.52 10.92
CA SER A 243 0.19 19.75 11.70
C SER A 243 0.98 20.91 11.13
#